data_AF-D8G5C8-F1
#
_entry.id   AF-D8G5C8-F1
#
_cell.length_a   1.000
_cell.length_b   1.000
_cell.length_c   1.000
_cell.angle_alpha   90.00
_cell.angle_beta   90.00
_cell.angle_gamma   90.00
#
_symmetry.space_group_name_H-M   'P 1'
#
loop_
_entity.id
_entity.type
_entity.pdbx_description
1 polymer ?
#
loop_
_entity_poly.entity_id
_entity_poly.type
_entity_poly.pdbx_seq_one_letter_code
_entity_poly.pdbx_strand_id
1 'polypeptide(L)'
;MSILLQSPTKGSANPQWQKHQLSETQEVAIGREPNCQIALDSNIYGMVSRRHAIVRPLANSSFPRWEVCDLNSANGTYVNGRKLQGCRILELGDTITLGEDGPEFIFESPPVPPEKQVVAASGTTSLSPVPEKDYITLTQLFPIASTGKHLTQKAYLYPGAATVVFVVLMFGAVGNSAAFNLLLAAYLASAAYYFVYQLCGKRKPWWVLFGSALATVLILVSPLLIGFLVVFRAILPGQLPIEGEEIGFFSLLIRMFFGAGLMEELLKALPVLGVLLLGNCLRSPWRERIGIWEPLDGILLGSASAVGFTLLETLGQYVPNIIQNATLQGGADAGQLVGLQLLIPRILGSVAGHMAYSGYLGYFIGLSVLKPRKRWQILGVGYFSASALHALWNASGTVSVLLLALVGVVSYMFLAAAILKARALSPNRDQNFATRLAK
;
A
#
# COMPACT_ATOMS: atom_id res chain seq x y z
N MET A 1 -12.61 -40.04 -30.70
CA MET A 1 -12.11 -38.65 -30.76
C MET A 1 -12.00 -38.13 -29.35
N SER A 2 -10.84 -37.60 -28.97
CA SER A 2 -10.64 -37.04 -27.63
C SER A 2 -11.18 -35.61 -27.54
N ILE A 3 -11.76 -35.28 -26.39
CA ILE A 3 -12.45 -34.01 -26.16
C ILE A 3 -12.07 -33.44 -24.79
N LEU A 4 -12.19 -32.12 -24.68
CA LEU A 4 -12.25 -31.41 -23.40
C LEU A 4 -13.70 -30.98 -23.16
N LEU A 5 -14.27 -31.42 -22.05
CA LEU A 5 -15.58 -30.98 -21.57
C LEU A 5 -15.40 -29.81 -20.61
N GLN A 6 -15.76 -28.61 -21.03
CA GLN A 6 -15.74 -27.43 -20.18
C GLN A 6 -16.97 -27.42 -19.27
N SER A 7 -16.74 -27.21 -17.98
CA SER A 7 -17.82 -27.10 -16.99
C SER A 7 -18.65 -25.83 -17.22
N PRO A 8 -19.96 -25.88 -16.88
CA PRO A 8 -20.82 -24.72 -17.02
C PRO A 8 -20.34 -23.55 -16.15
N THR A 9 -20.45 -22.33 -16.67
CA THR A 9 -20.16 -21.12 -15.90
C THR A 9 -21.07 -21.05 -14.67
N LYS A 10 -20.48 -20.92 -13.47
CA LYS A 10 -21.22 -20.73 -12.21
C LYS A 10 -22.11 -19.48 -12.32
N GLY A 11 -23.43 -19.64 -12.16
CA GLY A 11 -24.41 -18.55 -12.26
C GLY A 11 -25.07 -18.35 -13.64
N SER A 12 -24.78 -19.19 -14.63
CA SER A 12 -25.49 -19.18 -15.92
C SER A 12 -26.96 -19.59 -15.76
N ALA A 13 -27.88 -18.86 -16.40
CA ALA A 13 -29.31 -19.20 -16.45
C ALA A 13 -29.59 -20.55 -17.16
N ASN A 14 -28.63 -21.09 -17.90
CA ASN A 14 -28.71 -22.41 -18.52
C ASN A 14 -27.33 -23.09 -18.46
N PRO A 15 -27.06 -23.93 -17.44
CA PRO A 15 -25.77 -24.58 -17.29
C PRO A 15 -25.62 -25.72 -18.31
N GLN A 16 -24.80 -25.51 -19.34
CA GLN A 16 -24.48 -26.52 -20.34
C GLN A 16 -22.97 -26.79 -20.39
N TRP A 17 -22.60 -28.06 -20.49
CA TRP A 17 -21.23 -28.48 -20.75
C TRP A 17 -20.87 -28.20 -22.21
N GLN A 18 -19.78 -27.48 -22.43
CA GLN A 18 -19.29 -27.22 -23.78
C GLN A 18 -18.23 -28.25 -24.16
N LYS A 19 -18.39 -28.87 -25.34
CA LYS A 19 -17.45 -29.88 -25.83
C LYS A 19 -16.47 -29.24 -26.80
N HIS A 20 -15.17 -29.40 -26.54
CA HIS A 20 -14.10 -28.92 -27.40
C HIS A 20 -13.31 -30.12 -27.93
N GLN A 21 -13.27 -30.28 -29.25
CA GLN A 21 -12.59 -31.40 -29.88
C GLN A 21 -11.08 -31.16 -29.97
N LEU A 22 -10.28 -32.15 -29.56
CA LEU A 22 -8.83 -32.06 -29.64
C LEU A 22 -8.33 -32.58 -30.99
N SER A 23 -7.42 -31.84 -31.61
CA SER A 23 -6.73 -32.27 -32.82
C SER A 23 -5.67 -33.33 -32.49
N GLU A 24 -5.51 -34.30 -33.40
CA GLU A 24 -4.44 -35.31 -33.34
C GLU A 24 -3.13 -34.82 -33.97
N THR A 25 -3.16 -33.68 -34.68
CA THR A 25 -2.01 -33.14 -35.43
C THR A 25 -1.63 -31.72 -35.04
N GLN A 26 -2.52 -30.96 -34.40
CA GLN A 26 -2.30 -29.56 -34.04
C GLN A 26 -2.43 -29.34 -32.54
N GLU A 27 -1.69 -28.36 -32.02
CA GLU A 27 -1.89 -27.88 -30.65
C GLU A 27 -3.16 -27.04 -30.54
N VAL A 28 -3.85 -27.18 -29.41
CA VAL A 28 -5.06 -26.44 -29.04
C VAL A 28 -4.68 -25.47 -27.94
N ALA A 29 -4.64 -24.18 -28.26
CA ALA A 29 -4.39 -23.12 -27.29
C ALA A 29 -5.69 -22.75 -26.56
N ILE A 30 -5.57 -22.57 -25.25
CA ILE A 30 -6.67 -22.16 -24.36
C ILE A 30 -6.30 -20.84 -23.71
N GLY A 31 -7.19 -19.85 -23.80
CA GLY A 31 -6.92 -18.51 -23.27
C GLY A 31 -7.98 -17.49 -23.60
N ARG A 32 -7.75 -16.24 -23.22
CA ARG A 32 -8.68 -15.12 -23.47
C ARG A 32 -8.48 -14.42 -24.81
N GLU A 33 -7.38 -14.69 -25.53
CA GLU A 33 -7.19 -14.12 -26.85
C GLU A 33 -8.16 -14.74 -27.86
N PRO A 34 -8.79 -13.96 -28.75
CA PRO A 34 -9.74 -14.48 -29.75
C PRO A 34 -9.13 -15.47 -30.76
N ASN A 35 -7.80 -15.53 -30.85
CA ASN A 35 -7.07 -16.44 -31.73
C ASN A 35 -6.82 -17.83 -31.11
N CYS A 36 -7.18 -18.03 -29.83
CA CYS A 36 -7.08 -19.34 -29.19
C CYS A 36 -8.17 -20.27 -29.74
N GLN A 37 -7.85 -21.55 -29.96
CA GLN A 37 -8.82 -22.55 -30.41
C GLN A 37 -9.96 -22.71 -29.39
N ILE A 38 -9.64 -22.60 -28.10
CA ILE A 38 -10.61 -22.48 -27.02
C ILE A 38 -10.48 -21.07 -26.44
N ALA A 39 -11.24 -20.13 -27.02
CA ALA A 39 -11.29 -18.74 -26.59
C ALA A 39 -12.32 -18.55 -25.46
N LEU A 40 -11.84 -18.07 -24.32
CA LEU A 40 -12.65 -17.81 -23.12
C LEU A 40 -13.00 -16.32 -23.02
N ASP A 41 -14.26 -16.03 -22.67
CA ASP A 41 -14.74 -14.64 -22.54
C ASP A 41 -13.92 -13.88 -21.49
N SER A 42 -13.36 -12.74 -21.91
CA SER A 42 -12.52 -11.91 -21.08
C SER A 42 -13.24 -11.23 -19.91
N ASN A 43 -14.56 -11.00 -20.05
CA ASN A 43 -15.38 -10.39 -19.01
C ASN A 43 -15.76 -11.39 -17.91
N ILE A 44 -15.83 -12.67 -18.26
CA ILE A 44 -16.20 -13.75 -17.33
C ILE A 44 -14.95 -14.33 -16.68
N TYR A 45 -13.91 -14.61 -17.47
CA TYR A 45 -12.74 -15.37 -17.03
C TYR A 45 -11.49 -14.49 -16.89
N GLY A 46 -11.59 -13.33 -16.22
CA GLY A 46 -10.49 -12.35 -16.12
C GLY A 46 -9.17 -12.89 -15.54
N MET A 47 -9.23 -13.97 -14.75
CA MET A 47 -8.06 -14.66 -14.19
C MET A 47 -7.30 -15.52 -15.21
N VAL A 48 -7.90 -15.84 -16.35
CA VAL A 48 -7.26 -16.63 -17.40
C VAL A 48 -6.29 -15.74 -18.17
N SER A 49 -5.06 -16.21 -18.44
CA SER A 49 -4.10 -15.46 -19.25
C SER A 49 -4.54 -15.42 -20.72
N ARG A 50 -3.99 -14.46 -21.46
CA ARG A 50 -4.25 -14.26 -22.90
C ARG A 50 -4.05 -15.54 -23.71
N ARG A 51 -2.89 -16.17 -23.56
CA ARG A 51 -2.62 -17.57 -23.90
C ARG A 51 -2.22 -18.26 -22.60
N HIS A 52 -3.06 -19.12 -22.06
CA HIS A 52 -2.91 -19.66 -20.71
C HIS A 52 -2.20 -21.01 -20.72
N ALA A 53 -2.74 -21.93 -21.50
CA ALA A 53 -2.23 -23.29 -21.61
C ALA A 53 -2.36 -23.77 -23.05
N ILE A 54 -1.59 -24.80 -23.39
CA ILE A 54 -1.75 -25.55 -24.63
C ILE A 54 -2.02 -27.00 -24.30
N VAL A 55 -2.88 -27.63 -25.09
CA VAL A 55 -3.04 -29.08 -25.13
C VAL A 55 -2.57 -29.55 -26.49
N ARG A 56 -1.57 -30.42 -26.53
CA ARG A 56 -0.97 -30.88 -27.79
C ARG A 56 -0.86 -32.41 -27.84
N PRO A 57 -0.98 -33.00 -29.04
CA PRO A 57 -0.73 -34.42 -29.22
C PRO A 57 0.77 -34.73 -29.03
N LEU A 58 1.07 -35.86 -28.39
CA LEU A 58 2.43 -36.38 -28.28
C LEU A 58 2.79 -37.17 -29.54
N ALA A 59 3.78 -36.70 -30.29
CA ALA A 59 4.35 -37.47 -31.39
C ALA A 59 5.11 -38.69 -30.83
N ASN A 60 5.00 -39.84 -31.52
CA ASN A 60 5.66 -41.12 -31.20
C ASN A 60 5.04 -41.96 -30.05
N SER A 61 3.72 -41.96 -29.88
CA SER A 61 3.04 -43.00 -29.10
C SER A 61 2.23 -43.94 -29.99
N SER A 62 2.21 -45.23 -29.65
CA SER A 62 1.43 -46.27 -30.35
C SER A 62 -0.09 -46.03 -30.32
N PHE A 63 -0.54 -45.11 -29.45
CA PHE A 63 -1.93 -44.65 -29.30
C PHE A 63 -1.92 -43.12 -29.18
N PRO A 64 -3.00 -42.42 -29.59
CA PRO A 64 -3.04 -40.97 -29.49
C PRO A 64 -3.06 -40.54 -28.01
N ARG A 65 -2.05 -39.76 -27.61
CA ARG A 65 -1.92 -39.19 -26.26
C ARG A 65 -1.80 -37.68 -26.35
N TRP A 66 -2.33 -36.99 -25.35
CA TRP A 66 -2.25 -35.53 -25.25
C TRP A 66 -1.50 -35.16 -23.98
N GLU A 67 -0.78 -34.04 -24.04
CA GLU A 67 -0.25 -33.40 -22.86
C GLU A 67 -0.76 -31.96 -22.76
N VAL A 68 -0.91 -31.50 -21.53
CA VAL A 68 -1.18 -30.10 -21.21
C VAL A 68 0.09 -29.43 -20.73
N CYS A 69 0.36 -28.22 -21.22
CA CYS A 69 1.48 -27.38 -20.79
C CYS A 69 0.98 -26.00 -20.40
N ASP A 70 1.47 -25.47 -19.28
CA ASP A 70 1.23 -24.08 -18.89
C ASP A 70 2.15 -23.14 -19.69
N LEU A 71 1.60 -22.07 -20.27
CA LEU A 71 2.35 -21.07 -21.02
C LEU A 71 2.85 -19.91 -20.15
N ASN A 72 3.38 -20.23 -18.96
CA ASN A 72 3.78 -19.26 -17.94
C ASN A 72 2.64 -18.29 -17.57
N SER A 73 1.47 -18.87 -17.32
CA SER A 73 0.26 -18.12 -17.00
C SER A 73 0.37 -17.43 -15.63
N ALA A 74 -0.31 -16.30 -15.47
CA ALA A 74 -0.24 -15.51 -14.23
C ALA A 74 -0.77 -16.27 -13.00
N ASN A 75 -1.78 -17.13 -13.18
CA ASN A 75 -2.47 -17.84 -12.10
C ASN A 75 -2.18 -19.35 -12.08
N GLY A 76 -1.46 -19.87 -13.08
CA GLY A 76 -1.09 -21.28 -13.22
C GLY A 76 -2.23 -22.17 -13.72
N THR A 77 -1.84 -23.27 -14.36
CA THR A 77 -2.72 -24.39 -14.73
C THR A 77 -2.64 -25.49 -13.66
N TYR A 78 -3.77 -26.12 -13.34
CA TYR A 78 -3.87 -27.19 -12.35
C TYR A 78 -4.45 -28.44 -13.01
N VAL A 79 -3.93 -29.62 -12.66
CA VAL A 79 -4.49 -30.92 -13.09
C VAL A 79 -4.82 -31.74 -11.85
N ASN A 80 -6.08 -32.13 -11.69
CA ASN A 80 -6.64 -32.80 -10.50
C ASN A 80 -6.30 -32.04 -9.21
N GLY A 81 -6.47 -30.71 -9.23
CA GLY A 81 -6.20 -29.83 -8.09
C GLY A 81 -4.71 -29.56 -7.79
N ARG A 82 -3.77 -30.16 -8.53
CA ARG A 82 -2.33 -29.93 -8.33
C ARG A 82 -1.79 -28.99 -9.39
N LYS A 83 -1.05 -27.96 -8.96
CA LYS A 83 -0.42 -27.00 -9.88
C LYS A 83 0.57 -27.70 -10.80
N LEU A 84 0.41 -27.50 -12.10
CA LEU A 84 1.25 -28.07 -13.12
C LEU A 84 2.67 -27.49 -13.06
N GLN A 85 3.69 -28.36 -13.16
CA GLN A 85 5.09 -27.97 -13.33
C GLN A 85 5.56 -28.51 -14.68
N GLY A 86 5.75 -27.63 -15.67
CA GLY A 86 6.08 -28.02 -17.04
C GLY A 86 4.86 -28.56 -17.81
N CYS A 87 5.05 -29.66 -18.54
CA CYS A 87 4.00 -30.35 -19.28
C CYS A 87 3.63 -31.67 -18.59
N ARG A 88 2.37 -32.08 -18.67
CA ARG A 88 1.88 -33.36 -18.13
C ARG A 88 0.98 -34.07 -19.13
N ILE A 89 1.19 -35.37 -19.27
CA ILE A 89 0.33 -36.26 -20.06
C ILE A 89 -1.05 -36.34 -19.39
N LEU A 90 -2.11 -36.15 -20.19
CA LEU A 90 -3.50 -36.24 -19.73
C LEU A 90 -3.97 -37.70 -19.71
N GLU A 91 -4.57 -38.08 -18.60
CA GLU A 91 -5.26 -39.37 -18.42
C GLU A 91 -6.78 -39.17 -18.48
N LEU A 92 -7.51 -40.24 -18.83
CA LEU A 92 -8.96 -40.18 -18.97
C LEU A 92 -9.60 -39.80 -17.63
N GLY A 93 -10.44 -38.75 -17.66
CA GLY A 93 -11.07 -38.17 -16.48
C GLY A 93 -10.23 -37.09 -15.79
N ASP A 94 -9.02 -36.79 -16.28
CA ASP A 94 -8.22 -35.70 -15.73
C ASP A 94 -8.97 -34.37 -15.84
N THR A 95 -8.94 -33.64 -14.74
CA THR A 95 -9.60 -32.35 -14.58
C THR A 95 -8.57 -31.23 -14.64
N ILE A 96 -8.68 -30.35 -15.63
CA ILE A 96 -7.79 -29.23 -15.89
C ILE A 96 -8.47 -27.94 -15.43
N THR A 97 -7.86 -27.18 -14.53
CA THR A 97 -8.39 -25.89 -14.05
C THR A 97 -7.42 -24.75 -14.36
N LEU A 98 -7.92 -23.64 -14.92
CA LEU A 98 -7.11 -22.48 -15.32
C LEU A 98 -7.13 -21.40 -14.24
N GLY A 99 -6.26 -21.53 -13.24
CA GLY A 99 -6.33 -20.80 -11.96
C GLY A 99 -7.13 -21.58 -10.92
N GLU A 100 -6.89 -21.33 -9.63
CA GLU A 100 -7.44 -22.11 -8.51
C GLU A 100 -8.98 -22.09 -8.45
N ASP A 101 -9.60 -20.96 -8.82
CA ASP A 101 -11.06 -20.79 -8.96
C ASP A 101 -11.50 -20.59 -10.43
N GLY A 102 -10.71 -21.07 -11.38
CA GLY A 102 -10.89 -20.85 -12.80
C GLY A 102 -11.89 -21.77 -13.50
N PRO A 103 -12.06 -21.63 -14.83
CA PRO A 103 -12.81 -22.59 -15.62
C PRO A 103 -12.15 -23.97 -15.57
N GLU A 104 -12.98 -25.00 -15.55
CA GLU A 104 -12.60 -26.40 -15.40
C GLU A 104 -12.93 -27.17 -16.69
N PHE A 105 -12.04 -28.07 -17.08
CA PHE A 105 -12.17 -28.93 -18.25
C PHE A 105 -11.90 -30.38 -17.86
N ILE A 106 -12.76 -31.30 -18.26
CA ILE A 106 -12.55 -32.74 -18.08
C ILE A 106 -12.06 -33.34 -19.39
N PHE A 107 -10.93 -34.05 -19.35
CA PHE A 107 -10.41 -34.76 -20.51
C PHE A 107 -11.11 -36.11 -20.68
N GLU A 108 -11.74 -36.30 -21.84
CA GLU A 108 -12.33 -37.57 -22.23
C GLU A 108 -11.67 -38.09 -23.51
N SER A 109 -11.41 -39.39 -23.54
CA SER A 109 -10.91 -40.10 -24.72
C SER A 109 -11.70 -41.41 -24.89
N PRO A 110 -11.87 -41.96 -26.10
CA PRO A 110 -12.47 -43.28 -26.25
C PRO A 110 -11.63 -44.33 -25.51
N PRO A 111 -12.26 -45.33 -24.87
CA PRO A 111 -11.51 -46.38 -24.17
C PRO A 111 -10.62 -47.15 -25.15
N VAL A 112 -9.32 -47.15 -24.90
CA VAL A 112 -8.38 -48.10 -25.51
C VAL A 112 -8.52 -49.43 -24.77
N PRO A 113 -8.56 -50.60 -25.45
CA PRO A 113 -8.73 -51.89 -24.79
C PRO A 113 -7.59 -52.14 -23.80
N PRO A 114 -7.87 -52.57 -22.56
CA PRO A 114 -6.82 -52.84 -21.58
C PRO A 114 -6.11 -54.16 -21.89
N GLU A 115 -4.78 -54.10 -21.97
CA GLU A 115 -3.92 -55.27 -21.85
C GLU A 115 -3.98 -55.78 -20.40
N LYS A 116 -4.12 -57.11 -20.28
CA LYS A 116 -4.50 -57.87 -19.08
C LYS A 116 -3.53 -57.68 -17.91
N GLN A 117 -4.05 -57.39 -16.71
CA GLN A 117 -3.67 -58.10 -15.47
C GLN A 117 -4.84 -58.19 -14.45
N VAL A 118 -5.43 -59.39 -14.47
CA VAL A 118 -6.10 -60.23 -13.46
C VAL A 118 -6.39 -59.67 -12.04
N VAL A 119 -7.71 -59.47 -11.80
CA VAL A 119 -8.58 -59.97 -10.69
C VAL A 119 -8.25 -59.66 -9.22
N ALA A 120 -9.17 -58.92 -8.59
CA ALA A 120 -9.98 -59.42 -7.45
C ALA A 120 -11.26 -58.59 -7.31
N ALA A 121 -12.39 -59.28 -7.44
CA ALA A 121 -13.74 -58.73 -7.37
C ALA A 121 -14.18 -58.51 -5.92
N SER A 122 -15.04 -57.51 -5.69
CA SER A 122 -16.25 -57.63 -4.86
C SER A 122 -17.04 -56.32 -4.87
N GLY A 123 -18.36 -56.44 -5.06
CA GLY A 123 -19.32 -55.58 -4.36
C GLY A 123 -20.03 -54.51 -5.17
N THR A 124 -21.07 -54.92 -5.88
CA THR A 124 -22.22 -54.08 -6.25
C THR A 124 -22.86 -53.47 -5.00
N THR A 125 -22.95 -52.14 -4.88
CA THR A 125 -24.04 -51.52 -4.09
C THR A 125 -24.27 -50.05 -4.48
N SER A 126 -25.52 -49.80 -4.87
CA SER A 126 -26.36 -48.62 -4.57
C SER A 126 -25.74 -47.22 -4.58
N LEU A 127 -26.26 -46.41 -5.50
CA LEU A 127 -26.44 -44.98 -5.35
C LEU A 127 -26.90 -44.64 -3.92
N SER A 128 -26.05 -43.93 -3.19
CA SER A 128 -26.40 -43.11 -2.03
C SER A 128 -25.59 -41.83 -2.16
N PRO A 129 -26.17 -40.65 -1.86
CA PRO A 129 -25.40 -39.42 -1.86
C PRO A 129 -24.32 -39.56 -0.79
N VAL A 130 -23.06 -39.50 -1.20
CA VAL A 130 -21.94 -39.43 -0.26
C VAL A 130 -22.20 -38.22 0.63
N PRO A 131 -22.31 -38.36 1.97
CA PRO A 131 -22.32 -37.19 2.82
C PRO A 131 -20.97 -36.52 2.59
N GLU A 132 -21.01 -35.27 2.14
CA GLU A 132 -19.85 -34.40 1.99
C GLU A 132 -19.07 -34.48 3.31
N LYS A 133 -18.01 -35.30 3.32
CA LYS A 133 -17.27 -35.56 4.54
C LYS A 133 -16.50 -34.30 4.85
N ASP A 134 -17.00 -33.61 5.85
CA ASP A 134 -16.50 -32.37 6.46
C ASP A 134 -15.13 -32.62 7.12
N TYR A 135 -14.12 -32.98 6.33
CA TYR A 135 -12.77 -33.22 6.80
C TYR A 135 -12.02 -31.89 6.85
N ILE A 136 -11.75 -31.43 8.06
CA ILE A 136 -10.83 -30.32 8.28
C ILE A 136 -9.40 -30.84 8.04
N THR A 137 -8.76 -30.35 6.98
CA THR A 137 -7.35 -30.66 6.69
C THR A 137 -6.42 -30.07 7.75
N LEU A 138 -5.25 -30.66 7.99
CA LEU A 138 -4.26 -30.10 8.95
C LEU A 138 -3.83 -28.66 8.58
N THR A 139 -3.93 -28.28 7.31
CA THR A 139 -3.71 -26.91 6.86
C THR A 139 -4.89 -25.98 7.14
N GLN A 140 -6.12 -26.49 7.24
CA GLN A 140 -7.27 -25.72 7.74
C GLN A 140 -7.28 -25.63 9.27
N LEU A 141 -6.84 -26.68 9.97
CA LEU A 141 -6.63 -26.67 11.43
C LEU A 141 -5.45 -25.79 11.85
N PHE A 142 -4.38 -25.78 11.05
CA PHE A 142 -3.18 -24.98 11.27
C PHE A 142 -2.81 -24.19 10.00
N PRO A 143 -3.53 -23.08 9.70
CA PRO A 143 -3.31 -22.26 8.51
C PRO A 143 -1.89 -21.73 8.34
N ILE A 144 -1.11 -21.70 9.42
CA ILE A 144 0.27 -21.24 9.44
C ILE A 144 1.19 -22.20 8.67
N ALA A 145 0.88 -23.50 8.61
CA ALA A 145 1.75 -24.53 8.03
C ALA A 145 1.80 -24.55 6.48
N SER A 146 0.76 -24.06 5.78
CA SER A 146 0.78 -23.96 4.30
C SER A 146 0.94 -22.52 3.77
N THR A 147 0.76 -21.50 4.62
CA THR A 147 0.63 -20.10 4.15
C THR A 147 1.95 -19.32 4.20
N GLY A 148 3.07 -19.90 4.65
CA GLY A 148 4.33 -19.16 4.90
C GLY A 148 4.83 -18.29 3.74
N LYS A 149 4.76 -18.78 2.48
CA LYS A 149 5.12 -17.99 1.28
C LYS A 149 4.03 -16.98 0.86
N HIS A 150 2.76 -17.23 1.19
CA HIS A 150 1.65 -16.34 0.88
C HIS A 150 1.47 -15.22 1.93
N LEU A 151 1.91 -15.45 3.18
CA LEU A 151 1.87 -14.48 4.28
C LEU A 151 2.79 -13.29 4.02
N THR A 152 4.01 -13.52 3.53
CA THR A 152 4.97 -12.45 3.20
C THR A 152 4.57 -11.64 1.95
N GLN A 153 3.68 -12.19 1.11
CA GLN A 153 3.13 -11.53 -0.06
C GLN A 153 1.84 -10.73 0.24
N LYS A 154 1.13 -11.03 1.34
CA LYS A 154 -0.04 -10.26 1.78
C LYS A 154 0.39 -9.02 2.56
N ALA A 155 -0.27 -7.89 2.26
CA ALA A 155 0.09 -6.54 2.73
C ALA A 155 0.07 -6.31 4.26
N TYR A 156 -0.28 -7.31 5.07
CA TYR A 156 -0.56 -7.15 6.49
C TYR A 156 0.44 -7.84 7.43
N LEU A 157 1.32 -8.72 6.94
CA LEU A 157 2.29 -9.41 7.80
C LEU A 157 3.29 -8.43 8.42
N TYR A 158 3.90 -7.55 7.61
CA TYR A 158 4.90 -6.61 8.11
C TYR A 158 4.32 -5.59 9.10
N PRO A 159 3.16 -4.94 8.84
CA PRO A 159 2.49 -4.11 9.85
C PRO A 159 2.18 -4.88 11.14
N GLY A 160 1.64 -6.10 11.04
CA GLY A 160 1.31 -6.93 12.21
C GLY A 160 2.55 -7.28 13.04
N ALA A 161 3.64 -7.70 12.40
CA ALA A 161 4.90 -7.99 13.10
C ALA A 161 5.47 -6.73 13.77
N ALA A 162 5.42 -5.58 13.10
CA ALA A 162 5.84 -4.31 13.69
C ALA A 162 5.00 -3.96 14.93
N THR A 163 3.67 -4.11 14.87
CA THR A 163 2.79 -3.91 16.04
C THR A 163 3.20 -4.79 17.21
N VAL A 164 3.45 -6.08 16.99
CA VAL A 164 3.88 -7.00 18.05
C VAL A 164 5.20 -6.54 18.67
N VAL A 165 6.19 -6.15 17.86
CA VAL A 165 7.48 -5.64 18.36
C VAL A 165 7.29 -4.39 19.21
N PHE A 166 6.53 -3.39 18.74
CA PHE A 166 6.28 -2.17 19.51
C PHE A 166 5.54 -2.46 20.82
N VAL A 167 4.54 -3.35 20.81
CA VAL A 167 3.81 -3.75 22.02
C VAL A 167 4.75 -4.38 23.05
N VAL A 168 5.60 -5.33 22.63
CA VAL A 168 6.58 -5.97 23.53
C VAL A 168 7.57 -4.95 24.09
N LEU A 169 8.08 -4.04 23.26
CA LEU A 169 8.97 -2.98 23.71
C LEU A 169 8.27 -2.02 24.69
N MET A 170 7.00 -1.70 24.46
CA MET A 170 6.22 -0.84 25.36
C MET A 170 5.96 -1.51 26.71
N PHE A 171 5.67 -2.82 26.75
CA PHE A 171 5.60 -3.56 28.01
C PHE A 171 6.95 -3.53 28.76
N GLY A 172 8.06 -3.67 28.04
CA GLY A 172 9.40 -3.53 28.62
C GLY A 172 9.76 -2.11 29.08
N ALA A 173 9.08 -1.09 28.54
CA ALA A 173 9.28 0.31 28.90
C ALA A 173 8.38 0.77 30.07
N VAL A 174 7.54 -0.09 30.64
CA VAL A 174 6.73 0.25 31.81
C VAL A 174 7.64 0.71 32.95
N GLY A 175 7.32 1.87 33.54
CA GLY A 175 8.16 2.53 34.55
C GLY A 175 9.19 3.52 33.97
N ASN A 176 9.42 3.53 32.66
CA ASN A 176 10.21 4.55 31.97
C ASN A 176 9.32 5.35 31.00
N SER A 177 8.73 6.44 31.49
CA SER A 177 7.76 7.24 30.73
C SER A 177 8.35 7.83 29.44
N ALA A 178 9.61 8.24 29.44
CA ALA A 178 10.27 8.77 28.24
C ALA A 178 10.39 7.70 27.15
N ALA A 179 10.85 6.50 27.49
CA ALA A 179 10.95 5.38 26.54
C ALA A 179 9.56 4.94 26.07
N PHE A 180 8.59 4.85 26.97
CA PHE A 180 7.21 4.48 26.63
C PHE A 180 6.58 5.49 25.66
N ASN A 181 6.70 6.80 25.94
CA ASN A 181 6.15 7.86 25.10
C ASN A 181 6.82 7.90 23.72
N LEU A 182 8.13 7.67 23.65
CA LEU A 182 8.86 7.56 22.39
C LEU A 182 8.35 6.38 21.55
N LEU A 183 8.22 5.20 22.15
CA LEU A 183 7.74 4.00 21.46
C LEU A 183 6.29 4.16 20.98
N LEU A 184 5.42 4.69 21.84
CA LEU A 184 4.02 4.96 21.50
C LEU A 184 3.92 5.97 20.35
N ALA A 185 4.62 7.11 20.43
CA ALA A 185 4.61 8.12 19.39
C ALA A 185 5.17 7.59 18.07
N ALA A 186 6.28 6.86 18.10
CA ALA A 186 6.87 6.26 16.91
C ALA A 186 5.93 5.24 16.24
N TYR A 187 5.24 4.41 17.04
CA TYR A 187 4.25 3.46 16.53
C TYR A 187 3.05 4.17 15.88
N LEU A 188 2.44 5.11 16.60
CA LEU A 188 1.28 5.86 16.10
C LEU A 188 1.62 6.65 14.84
N ALA A 189 2.79 7.30 14.81
CA ALA A 189 3.25 8.06 13.65
C ALA A 189 3.52 7.14 12.45
N SER A 190 4.11 5.96 12.69
CA SER A 190 4.34 4.95 11.65
C SER A 190 3.04 4.38 11.09
N ALA A 191 2.04 4.10 11.95
CA ALA A 191 0.73 3.64 11.53
C ALA A 191 -0.03 4.71 10.72
N ALA A 192 -0.02 5.96 11.20
CA ALA A 192 -0.57 7.12 10.50
C ALA A 192 0.09 7.35 9.13
N TYR A 193 1.42 7.26 9.06
CA TYR A 193 2.15 7.37 7.81
C TYR A 193 1.86 6.19 6.87
N TYR A 194 1.78 4.97 7.40
CA TYR A 194 1.44 3.78 6.62
C TYR A 194 0.07 3.91 5.96
N PHE A 195 -0.91 4.54 6.63
CA PHE A 195 -2.19 4.90 6.02
C PHE A 195 -2.00 5.81 4.80
N VAL A 196 -1.24 6.89 4.91
CA VAL A 196 -0.92 7.78 3.76
C VAL A 196 -0.16 7.04 2.66
N TYR A 197 0.77 6.16 3.01
CA TYR A 197 1.53 5.33 2.07
C TYR A 197 0.60 4.43 1.26
N GLN A 198 -0.37 3.78 1.91
CA GLN A 198 -1.39 2.96 1.27
C GLN A 198 -2.32 3.80 0.37
N LEU A 199 -2.72 4.98 0.83
CA LEU A 199 -3.49 5.93 0.02
C LEU A 199 -2.71 6.44 -1.19
N CYS A 200 -1.38 6.52 -1.17
CA CYS A 200 -0.62 6.87 -2.36
C CYS A 200 -0.65 5.75 -3.41
N GLY A 201 -0.52 4.49 -2.98
CA GLY A 201 -0.59 3.34 -3.89
C GLY A 201 0.66 3.12 -4.74
N LYS A 202 1.77 3.80 -4.41
CA LYS A 202 3.07 3.72 -5.09
C LYS A 202 4.12 3.19 -4.12
N ARG A 203 5.04 2.36 -4.64
CA ARG A 203 6.19 1.87 -3.86
C ARG A 203 7.32 2.89 -3.89
N LYS A 204 7.81 3.24 -2.70
CA LYS A 204 9.07 3.96 -2.48
C LYS A 204 9.88 3.19 -1.44
N PRO A 205 11.21 3.03 -1.59
CA PRO A 205 11.97 2.27 -0.61
C PRO A 205 11.87 2.91 0.78
N TRP A 206 11.52 2.12 1.79
CA TRP A 206 11.29 2.59 3.16
C TRP A 206 12.49 3.32 3.77
N TRP A 207 13.71 2.94 3.41
CA TRP A 207 14.91 3.62 3.88
C TRP A 207 15.07 5.04 3.32
N VAL A 208 14.53 5.35 2.12
CA VAL A 208 14.49 6.73 1.59
C VAL A 208 13.47 7.56 2.38
N LEU A 209 12.32 6.97 2.70
CA LEU A 209 11.26 7.61 3.49
C LEU A 209 11.75 7.91 4.92
N PHE A 210 12.36 6.91 5.56
CA PHE A 210 13.01 7.07 6.87
C PHE A 210 14.14 8.10 6.82
N GLY A 211 14.96 8.07 5.77
CA GLY A 211 16.01 9.08 5.55
C GLY A 211 15.46 10.50 5.44
N SER A 212 14.30 10.67 4.78
CA SER A 212 13.63 11.97 4.72
C SER A 212 13.15 12.44 6.10
N ALA A 213 12.54 11.56 6.89
CA ALA A 213 12.11 11.88 8.26
C ALA A 213 13.31 12.24 9.15
N LEU A 214 14.37 11.43 9.12
CA LEU A 214 15.58 11.65 9.90
C LEU A 214 16.30 12.93 9.50
N ALA A 215 16.40 13.22 8.20
CA ALA A 215 16.99 14.46 7.72
C ALA A 215 16.26 15.70 8.25
N THR A 216 14.92 15.65 8.36
CA THR A 216 14.15 16.73 9.00
C THR A 216 14.53 16.90 10.46
N VAL A 217 14.62 15.80 11.22
CA VAL A 217 15.06 15.84 12.62
C VAL A 217 16.45 16.47 12.73
N LEU A 218 17.39 16.03 11.90
CA LEU A 218 18.76 16.56 11.86
C LEU A 218 18.81 18.05 11.53
N ILE A 219 18.01 18.50 10.55
CA ILE A 219 17.88 19.92 10.20
C ILE A 219 17.41 20.74 11.40
N LEU A 220 16.37 20.26 12.10
CA LEU A 220 15.75 20.99 13.21
C LEU A 220 16.66 21.07 14.45
N VAL A 221 17.49 20.06 14.71
CA VAL A 221 18.46 20.11 15.83
C VAL A 221 19.76 20.81 15.45
N SER A 222 19.97 21.13 14.17
CA SER A 222 21.18 21.79 13.70
C SER A 222 21.10 23.32 13.84
N PRO A 223 22.25 24.03 13.79
CA PRO A 223 22.28 25.49 13.74
C PRO A 223 21.53 26.11 12.54
N LEU A 224 21.19 25.31 11.51
CA LEU A 224 20.40 25.79 10.38
C LEU A 224 19.06 26.38 10.82
N LEU A 225 18.42 25.78 11.84
CA LEU A 225 17.16 26.28 12.38
C LEU A 225 17.30 27.72 12.90
N ILE A 226 18.44 28.09 13.49
CA ILE A 226 18.69 29.44 14.01
C ILE A 226 18.60 30.48 12.88
N GLY A 227 19.21 30.19 11.73
CA GLY A 227 19.13 31.06 10.56
C GLY A 227 17.69 31.26 10.07
N PHE A 228 16.89 30.19 10.07
CA PHE A 228 15.47 30.26 9.73
C PHE A 228 14.68 31.09 10.76
N LEU A 229 14.92 30.90 12.05
CA LEU A 229 14.26 31.69 13.10
C LEU A 229 14.58 33.19 12.97
N VAL A 230 15.84 33.55 12.66
CA VAL A 230 16.19 34.95 12.39
C VAL A 230 15.39 35.51 11.21
N VAL A 231 15.35 34.80 10.09
CA VAL A 231 14.64 35.29 8.90
C VAL A 231 13.13 35.35 9.13
N PHE A 232 12.53 34.25 9.56
CA PHE A 232 11.07 34.11 9.58
C PHE A 232 10.41 34.65 10.83
N ARG A 233 11.13 34.71 11.97
CA ARG A 233 10.58 35.16 13.24
C ARG A 233 11.16 36.47 13.75
N ALA A 234 12.37 36.87 13.35
CA ALA A 234 12.91 38.18 13.73
C ALA A 234 12.73 39.25 12.64
N ILE A 235 12.98 38.92 11.37
CA ILE A 235 12.92 39.88 10.24
C ILE A 235 11.51 39.94 9.64
N LEU A 236 10.94 38.79 9.29
CA LEU A 236 9.58 38.68 8.75
C LEU A 236 8.55 38.70 9.90
N PRO A 237 7.27 39.01 9.60
CA PRO A 237 6.24 39.13 10.63
C PRO A 237 5.76 37.75 11.11
N GLY A 238 6.65 36.96 11.69
CA GLY A 238 6.42 35.61 12.20
C GLY A 238 6.75 35.40 13.67
N GLN A 239 6.83 36.50 14.43
CA GLN A 239 7.09 36.49 15.87
C GLN A 239 6.07 35.63 16.62
N LEU A 240 6.51 34.89 17.64
CA LEU A 240 5.60 34.16 18.53
C LEU A 240 4.86 35.17 19.44
N PRO A 241 3.57 34.91 19.78
CA PRO A 241 2.88 35.66 20.82
C PRO A 241 3.65 35.59 22.14
N ILE A 242 3.74 36.72 22.84
CA ILE A 242 4.31 36.79 24.19
C ILE A 242 3.22 36.39 25.20
N GLU A 243 3.59 35.80 26.32
CA GLU A 243 2.64 35.50 27.40
C GLU A 243 1.88 36.76 27.84
N GLY A 244 0.55 36.68 27.86
CA GLY A 244 -0.33 37.81 28.20
C GLY A 244 -0.59 38.79 27.05
N GLU A 245 -0.04 38.57 25.85
CA GLU A 245 -0.32 39.42 24.68
C GLU A 245 -1.71 39.11 24.10
N GLU A 246 -2.61 40.10 24.09
CA GLU A 246 -3.88 40.01 23.37
C GLU A 246 -3.67 40.29 21.88
N ILE A 247 -3.81 39.26 21.04
CA ILE A 247 -3.63 39.35 19.59
C ILE A 247 -4.93 38.98 18.87
N GLY A 248 -5.39 39.86 17.98
CA GLY A 248 -6.53 39.55 17.11
C GLY A 248 -6.22 38.42 16.12
N PHE A 249 -7.25 37.65 15.76
CA PHE A 249 -7.14 36.47 14.88
C PHE A 249 -6.33 36.71 13.60
N PHE A 250 -6.58 37.82 12.88
CA PHE A 250 -5.87 38.11 11.63
C PHE A 250 -4.39 38.42 11.84
N SER A 251 -4.04 39.09 12.94
CA SER A 251 -2.64 39.35 13.29
C SER A 251 -1.93 38.05 13.66
N LEU A 252 -2.59 37.18 14.45
CA LEU A 252 -2.10 35.85 14.76
C LEU A 252 -1.93 35.00 13.49
N LEU A 253 -2.90 35.04 12.57
CA LEU A 253 -2.85 34.31 11.30
C LEU A 253 -1.65 34.75 10.45
N ILE A 254 -1.36 36.05 10.38
CA ILE A 254 -0.17 36.57 9.68
C ILE A 254 1.10 36.05 10.38
N ARG A 255 1.20 36.17 11.70
CA ARG A 255 2.34 35.65 12.47
C ARG A 255 2.56 34.16 12.24
N MET A 256 1.49 33.38 12.25
CA MET A 256 1.55 31.94 12.00
C MET A 256 1.85 31.62 10.53
N PHE A 257 1.42 32.45 9.58
CA PHE A 257 1.73 32.27 8.16
C PHE A 257 3.23 32.39 7.89
N PHE A 258 3.90 33.39 8.44
CA PHE A 258 5.34 33.55 8.27
C PHE A 258 6.16 32.62 9.16
N GLY A 259 5.87 32.64 10.46
CA GLY A 259 6.71 31.98 11.46
C GLY A 259 6.52 30.47 11.53
N ALA A 260 5.32 29.96 11.27
CA ALA A 260 5.04 28.52 11.25
C ALA A 260 4.88 28.02 9.80
N GLY A 261 3.89 28.54 9.06
CA GLY A 261 3.57 28.09 7.71
C GLY A 261 4.77 28.10 6.77
N LEU A 262 5.24 29.29 6.38
CA LEU A 262 6.36 29.42 5.44
C LEU A 262 7.63 28.76 5.98
N MET A 263 8.04 29.11 7.20
CA MET A 263 9.28 28.60 7.79
C MET A 263 9.31 27.07 7.88
N GLU A 264 8.29 26.46 8.49
CA GLU A 264 8.31 25.04 8.83
C GLU A 264 8.03 24.19 7.58
N GLU A 265 7.12 24.60 6.69
CA GLU A 265 6.92 23.88 5.43
C GLU A 265 8.17 23.93 4.55
N LEU A 266 8.94 25.03 4.57
CA LEU A 266 10.22 25.09 3.87
C LEU A 266 11.27 24.16 4.49
N LEU A 267 11.42 24.17 5.82
CA LEU A 267 12.33 23.27 6.55
C LEU A 267 11.98 21.79 6.25
N LYS A 268 10.70 21.44 6.28
CA LYS A 268 10.22 20.09 5.93
C LYS A 268 10.39 19.76 4.44
N ALA A 269 10.39 20.74 3.56
CA ALA A 269 10.64 20.53 2.13
C ALA A 269 12.13 20.30 1.82
N LEU A 270 13.07 20.75 2.65
CA LEU A 270 14.51 20.64 2.37
C LEU A 270 14.98 19.19 2.11
N PRO A 271 14.63 18.17 2.92
CA PRO A 271 14.97 16.78 2.60
C PRO A 271 14.38 16.29 1.28
N VAL A 272 13.16 16.72 0.96
CA VAL A 272 12.46 16.34 -0.28
C VAL A 272 13.17 16.95 -1.50
N LEU A 273 13.56 18.23 -1.41
CA LEU A 273 14.36 18.90 -2.43
C LEU A 273 15.76 18.29 -2.54
N GLY A 274 16.37 17.90 -1.43
CA GLY A 274 17.64 17.16 -1.40
C GLY A 274 17.56 15.83 -2.15
N VAL A 275 16.50 15.05 -1.93
CA VAL A 275 16.24 13.79 -2.66
C VAL A 275 15.99 14.04 -4.15
N LEU A 276 15.30 15.12 -4.52
CA LEU A 276 15.13 15.52 -5.92
C LEU A 276 16.47 15.84 -6.59
N LEU A 277 17.33 16.62 -5.93
CA LEU A 277 18.66 16.97 -6.44
C LEU A 277 19.56 15.74 -6.55
N LEU A 278 19.64 14.93 -5.49
CA LEU A 278 20.40 13.69 -5.47
C LEU A 278 19.93 12.74 -6.57
N GLY A 279 18.62 12.60 -6.75
CA GLY A 279 18.02 11.82 -7.81
C GLY A 279 18.53 12.23 -9.19
N ASN A 280 18.67 13.52 -9.48
CA ASN A 280 19.18 14.00 -10.77
C ASN A 280 20.67 13.70 -11.02
N CYS A 281 21.43 13.44 -9.96
CA CYS A 281 22.86 13.11 -10.05
C CYS A 281 23.12 11.60 -10.19
N LEU A 282 22.13 10.75 -9.92
CA LEU A 282 22.30 9.30 -9.89
C LEU A 282 22.03 8.64 -11.25
N ARG A 283 22.73 7.53 -11.50
CA ARG A 283 22.47 6.65 -12.65
C ARG A 283 21.35 5.64 -12.33
N SER A 284 20.73 5.10 -13.37
CA SER A 284 19.80 3.98 -13.24
C SER A 284 20.52 2.75 -12.66
N PRO A 285 19.92 1.98 -11.73
CA PRO A 285 18.52 2.03 -11.26
C PRO A 285 18.29 2.90 -9.99
N TRP A 286 19.33 3.56 -9.47
CA TRP A 286 19.26 4.34 -8.23
C TRP A 286 18.48 5.65 -8.41
N ARG A 287 18.56 6.22 -9.61
CA ARG A 287 17.81 7.39 -10.04
C ARG A 287 16.31 7.22 -9.83
N GLU A 288 15.77 6.06 -10.20
CA GLU A 288 14.34 5.73 -10.14
C GLU A 288 13.91 5.33 -8.72
N ARG A 289 14.80 4.64 -7.98
CA ARG A 289 14.52 4.20 -6.61
C ARG A 289 14.51 5.37 -5.63
N ILE A 290 15.46 6.30 -5.75
CA ILE A 290 15.65 7.41 -4.81
C ILE A 290 14.90 8.66 -5.28
N GLY A 291 15.14 9.10 -6.53
CA GLY A 291 14.73 10.41 -7.03
C GLY A 291 13.22 10.63 -7.11
N ILE A 292 12.81 11.88 -7.30
CA ILE A 292 11.40 12.28 -7.42
C ILE A 292 11.08 12.42 -8.91
N TRP A 293 10.10 11.66 -9.40
CA TRP A 293 9.72 11.65 -10.82
C TRP A 293 8.29 12.12 -11.06
N GLU A 294 7.45 11.98 -10.05
CA GLU A 294 6.04 12.32 -10.15
C GLU A 294 5.48 12.78 -8.79
N PRO A 295 4.27 13.37 -8.76
CA PRO A 295 3.68 13.88 -7.53
C PRO A 295 3.56 12.86 -6.40
N LEU A 296 3.34 11.57 -6.69
CA LEU A 296 3.28 10.52 -5.68
C LEU A 296 4.61 10.34 -4.91
N ASP A 297 5.76 10.47 -5.57
CA ASP A 297 7.06 10.44 -4.87
C ASP A 297 7.18 11.61 -3.90
N GLY A 298 6.78 12.79 -4.35
CA GLY A 298 6.83 14.00 -3.57
C GLY A 298 5.90 13.95 -2.36
N ILE A 299 4.67 13.46 -2.50
CA ILE A 299 3.73 13.27 -1.38
C ILE A 299 4.34 12.32 -0.34
N LEU A 300 4.84 11.15 -0.77
CA LEU A 300 5.41 10.16 0.15
C LEU A 300 6.60 10.72 0.95
N LEU A 301 7.49 11.45 0.30
CA LEU A 301 8.66 12.06 0.96
C LEU A 301 8.27 13.26 1.83
N GLY A 302 7.35 14.11 1.36
CA GLY A 302 6.84 15.26 2.10
C GLY A 302 6.13 14.84 3.39
N SER A 303 5.24 13.85 3.32
CA SER A 303 4.58 13.31 4.51
C SER A 303 5.58 12.58 5.44
N ALA A 304 6.63 11.94 4.91
CA ALA A 304 7.66 11.30 5.74
C ALA A 304 8.52 12.34 6.48
N SER A 305 8.91 13.42 5.79
CA SER A 305 9.56 14.57 6.41
C SER A 305 8.72 15.14 7.56
N ALA A 306 7.41 15.29 7.35
CA ALA A 306 6.48 15.75 8.38
C ALA A 306 6.36 14.80 9.58
N VAL A 307 6.53 13.49 9.42
CA VAL A 307 6.61 12.54 10.54
C VAL A 307 7.81 12.86 11.43
N GLY A 308 8.99 13.07 10.84
CA GLY A 308 10.19 13.46 11.58
C GLY A 308 9.99 14.76 12.36
N PHE A 309 9.42 15.77 11.71
CA PHE A 309 9.05 17.04 12.37
C PHE A 309 8.08 16.82 13.53
N THR A 310 6.97 16.12 13.30
CA THR A 310 5.91 15.88 14.29
C THR A 310 6.45 15.17 15.52
N LEU A 311 7.30 14.15 15.33
CA LEU A 311 7.91 13.41 16.44
C LEU A 311 8.84 14.29 17.27
N LEU A 312 9.75 15.03 16.63
CA LEU A 312 10.69 15.90 17.34
C LEU A 312 9.96 17.02 18.08
N GLU A 313 9.03 17.69 17.41
CA GLU A 313 8.25 18.78 17.99
C GLU A 313 7.40 18.30 19.18
N THR A 314 6.68 17.19 18.99
CA THR A 314 5.75 16.69 20.02
C THR A 314 6.50 16.14 21.24
N LEU A 315 7.54 15.32 21.02
CA LEU A 315 8.30 14.70 22.12
C LEU A 315 9.34 15.65 22.75
N GLY A 316 9.84 16.62 21.98
CA GLY A 316 10.89 17.54 22.43
C GLY A 316 10.36 18.82 23.06
N GLN A 317 9.14 19.26 22.72
CA GLN A 317 8.59 20.53 23.19
C GLN A 317 7.21 20.37 23.84
N TYR A 318 6.21 19.88 23.10
CA TYR A 318 4.82 19.91 23.59
C TYR A 318 4.56 18.98 24.78
N VAL A 319 4.98 17.72 24.69
CA VAL A 319 4.76 16.73 25.76
C VAL A 319 5.56 17.09 27.02
N PRO A 320 6.85 17.44 26.96
CA PRO A 320 7.58 17.90 28.14
C PRO A 320 6.96 19.14 28.80
N ASN A 321 6.56 20.14 28.01
CA ASN A 321 5.98 21.38 28.55
C ASN A 321 4.65 21.13 29.27
N ILE A 322 3.75 20.32 28.68
CA ILE A 322 2.47 20.03 29.33
C ILE A 322 2.65 19.16 30.58
N ILE A 323 3.59 18.20 30.57
CA ILE A 323 3.93 17.40 31.75
C ILE A 323 4.45 18.31 32.86
N GLN A 324 5.35 19.24 32.55
CA GLN A 324 5.91 20.17 33.53
C GLN A 324 4.79 21.03 34.16
N ASN A 325 3.94 21.64 33.33
CA ASN A 325 2.86 22.51 33.80
C ASN A 325 1.85 21.76 34.67
N ALA A 326 1.43 20.56 34.25
CA ALA A 326 0.49 19.75 35.01
C ALA A 326 1.12 19.16 36.28
N THR A 327 2.43 18.88 36.28
CA THR A 327 3.16 18.41 37.48
C THR A 327 3.15 19.47 38.58
N LEU A 328 3.29 20.75 38.22
CA LEU A 328 3.24 21.85 39.19
C LEU A 328 1.87 21.98 39.88
N GLN A 329 0.79 21.54 39.22
CA GLN A 329 -0.58 21.70 39.72
C GLN A 329 -1.12 20.44 40.42
N GLY A 330 -0.73 19.25 39.95
CA GLY A 330 -1.32 17.97 40.37
C GLY A 330 -0.34 16.85 40.65
N GLY A 331 0.97 17.14 40.69
CA GLY A 331 2.01 16.13 40.92
C GLY A 331 2.37 15.30 39.69
N ALA A 332 3.35 14.41 39.84
CA ALA A 332 3.98 13.70 38.73
C ALA A 332 3.00 12.82 37.92
N ASP A 333 2.08 12.13 38.60
CA ASP A 333 1.11 11.24 37.95
C ASP A 333 0.13 12.02 37.06
N ALA A 334 -0.34 13.17 37.53
CA ALA A 334 -1.18 14.07 36.74
C ALA A 334 -0.42 14.60 35.51
N GLY A 335 0.86 14.96 35.69
CA GLY A 335 1.75 15.35 34.61
C GLY A 335 1.82 14.30 33.50
N GLN A 336 2.13 13.05 33.86
CA GLN A 336 2.24 11.95 32.89
C GLN A 336 0.92 11.65 32.18
N LEU A 337 -0.21 11.67 32.90
CA LEU A 337 -1.52 11.43 32.31
C LEU A 337 -1.87 12.48 31.24
N VAL A 338 -1.69 13.76 31.56
CA VAL A 338 -1.96 14.85 30.61
C VAL A 338 -0.99 14.81 29.43
N GLY A 339 0.28 14.47 29.69
CA GLY A 339 1.28 14.23 28.63
C GLY A 339 0.83 13.19 27.62
N LEU A 340 0.33 12.04 28.08
CA LEU A 340 -0.22 10.99 27.22
C LEU A 340 -1.48 11.44 26.47
N GLN A 341 -2.39 12.14 27.15
CA GLN A 341 -3.61 12.68 26.55
C GLN A 341 -3.34 13.71 25.45
N LEU A 342 -2.21 14.44 25.51
CA LEU A 342 -1.79 15.33 24.43
C LEU A 342 -1.04 14.60 23.32
N LEU A 343 -0.17 13.64 23.67
CA LEU A 343 0.67 12.91 22.73
C LEU A 343 -0.17 12.19 21.67
N ILE A 344 -1.16 11.40 22.10
CA ILE A 344 -1.98 10.57 21.21
C ILE A 344 -2.67 11.41 20.10
N PRO A 345 -3.47 12.44 20.43
CA PRO A 345 -4.16 13.24 19.41
C PRO A 345 -3.21 14.08 18.56
N ARG A 346 -2.06 14.56 19.08
CA ARG A 346 -1.07 15.27 18.25
C ARG A 346 -0.47 14.36 17.19
N ILE A 347 -0.08 13.14 17.55
CA ILE A 347 0.54 12.21 16.60
C ILE A 347 -0.50 11.72 15.58
N LEU A 348 -1.68 11.28 16.02
CA LEU A 348 -2.73 10.80 15.11
C LEU A 348 -3.30 11.93 14.23
N GLY A 349 -3.53 13.10 14.81
CA GLY A 349 -4.04 14.28 14.12
C GLY A 349 -3.09 14.82 13.05
N SER A 350 -1.80 14.45 13.08
CA SER A 350 -0.81 14.86 12.08
C SER A 350 -1.18 14.45 10.65
N VAL A 351 -2.00 13.41 10.45
CA VAL A 351 -2.55 13.03 9.13
C VAL A 351 -3.38 14.17 8.51
N ALA A 352 -4.09 14.92 9.34
CA ALA A 352 -4.87 16.11 8.96
C ALA A 352 -4.10 17.43 9.22
N GLY A 353 -2.88 17.35 9.75
CA GLY A 353 -2.00 18.48 10.05
C GLY A 353 -0.70 18.41 9.24
N HIS A 354 0.45 18.26 9.91
CA HIS A 354 1.78 18.29 9.27
C HIS A 354 1.91 17.36 8.07
N MET A 355 1.41 16.10 8.14
CA MET A 355 1.49 15.18 6.99
C MET A 355 0.63 15.65 5.82
N ALA A 356 -0.49 16.33 6.08
CA ALA A 356 -1.35 16.91 5.06
C ALA A 356 -0.66 18.05 4.33
N TYR A 357 -0.14 19.05 5.05
CA TYR A 357 0.49 20.23 4.44
C TYR A 357 1.76 19.87 3.70
N SER A 358 2.65 19.11 4.34
CA SER A 358 3.93 18.74 3.71
C SER A 358 3.76 17.69 2.62
N GLY A 359 2.77 16.79 2.74
CA GLY A 359 2.37 15.89 1.66
C GLY A 359 1.82 16.66 0.46
N TYR A 360 0.96 17.66 0.72
CA TYR A 360 0.41 18.55 -0.31
C TYR A 360 1.50 19.39 -0.98
N LEU A 361 2.45 19.97 -0.23
CA LEU A 361 3.63 20.62 -0.82
C LEU A 361 4.47 19.63 -1.64
N GLY A 362 4.65 18.41 -1.12
CA GLY A 362 5.29 17.30 -1.81
C GLY A 362 4.66 17.01 -3.19
N TYR A 363 3.33 17.04 -3.29
CA TYR A 363 2.63 16.94 -4.58
C TYR A 363 3.11 17.98 -5.59
N PHE A 364 3.23 19.26 -5.19
CA PHE A 364 3.71 20.32 -6.09
C PHE A 364 5.19 20.15 -6.44
N ILE A 365 6.03 19.69 -5.50
CA ILE A 365 7.43 19.37 -5.79
C ILE A 365 7.50 18.31 -6.90
N GLY A 366 6.76 17.21 -6.78
CA GLY A 366 6.73 16.18 -7.82
C GLY A 366 6.04 16.62 -9.12
N LEU A 367 4.99 17.44 -9.05
CA LEU A 367 4.34 18.01 -10.23
C LEU A 367 5.29 18.91 -11.03
N SER A 368 6.17 19.63 -10.32
CA SER A 368 7.17 20.50 -10.93
C SER A 368 8.19 19.75 -11.79
N VAL A 369 8.40 18.45 -11.50
CA VAL A 369 9.23 17.54 -12.31
C VAL A 369 8.51 17.18 -13.62
N LEU A 370 7.20 16.92 -13.55
CA LEU A 370 6.40 16.61 -14.75
C LEU A 370 6.18 17.83 -15.66
N LYS A 371 6.23 19.04 -15.11
CA LYS A 371 5.93 20.30 -15.82
C LYS A 371 7.07 21.33 -15.66
N PRO A 372 8.28 21.05 -16.18
CA PRO A 372 9.48 21.86 -15.91
C PRO A 372 9.35 23.32 -16.36
N ARG A 373 8.64 23.59 -17.48
CA ARG A 373 8.40 24.97 -17.97
C ARG A 373 7.58 25.83 -17.01
N LYS A 374 6.82 25.23 -16.09
CA LYS A 374 5.97 25.91 -15.10
C LYS A 374 6.44 25.67 -13.67
N ARG A 375 7.66 25.14 -13.48
CA ARG A 375 8.20 24.70 -12.18
C ARG A 375 8.09 25.76 -11.10
N TRP A 376 8.51 26.99 -11.37
CA TRP A 376 8.49 28.07 -10.37
C TRP A 376 7.08 28.49 -9.96
N GLN A 377 6.15 28.53 -10.93
CA GLN A 377 4.74 28.80 -10.63
C GLN A 377 4.14 27.68 -9.76
N ILE A 378 4.41 26.42 -10.09
CA ILE A 378 3.92 25.24 -9.36
C ILE A 378 4.45 25.23 -7.93
N LEU A 379 5.76 25.42 -7.76
CA LEU A 379 6.40 25.44 -6.44
C LEU A 379 5.89 26.62 -5.60
N GLY A 380 5.76 27.81 -6.19
CA GLY A 380 5.21 28.98 -5.50
C GLY A 380 3.78 28.74 -5.02
N VAL A 381 2.89 28.28 -5.90
CA VAL A 381 1.50 27.98 -5.52
C VAL A 381 1.45 26.94 -4.41
N GLY A 382 2.18 25.84 -4.54
CA GLY A 382 2.21 24.79 -3.52
C GLY A 382 2.72 25.26 -2.17
N TYR A 383 3.82 26.03 -2.17
CA TYR A 383 4.43 26.52 -0.94
C TYR A 383 3.52 27.51 -0.20
N PHE A 384 2.98 28.50 -0.90
CA PHE A 384 2.09 29.50 -0.28
C PHE A 384 0.78 28.87 0.22
N SER A 385 0.17 27.97 -0.56
CA SER A 385 -1.10 27.33 -0.16
C SER A 385 -0.94 26.34 0.99
N ALA A 386 0.13 25.53 1.01
CA ALA A 386 0.44 24.66 2.15
C ALA A 386 0.70 25.47 3.43
N SER A 387 1.47 26.57 3.31
CA SER A 387 1.76 27.47 4.43
C SER A 387 0.49 28.15 4.96
N ALA A 388 -0.45 28.49 4.08
CA ALA A 388 -1.73 29.09 4.49
C ALA A 388 -2.60 28.09 5.28
N LEU A 389 -2.68 26.83 4.84
CA LEU A 389 -3.41 25.80 5.57
C LEU A 389 -2.80 25.55 6.95
N HIS A 390 -1.47 25.51 7.05
CA HIS A 390 -0.77 25.37 8.32
C HIS A 390 -1.03 26.58 9.24
N ALA A 391 -0.94 27.80 8.71
CA ALA A 391 -1.25 29.01 9.47
C ALA A 391 -2.68 29.02 10.02
N LEU A 392 -3.63 28.59 9.19
CA LEU A 392 -5.04 28.46 9.58
C LEU A 392 -5.23 27.45 10.70
N TRP A 393 -4.53 26.32 10.68
CA TRP A 393 -4.57 25.35 11.78
C TRP A 393 -4.09 25.98 13.10
N ASN A 394 -2.93 26.64 13.08
CA ASN A 394 -2.36 27.25 14.28
C ASN A 394 -3.21 28.41 14.82
N ALA A 395 -3.81 29.22 13.95
CA ALA A 395 -4.66 30.33 14.36
C ALA A 395 -6.06 29.90 14.78
N SER A 396 -6.66 28.89 14.14
CA SER A 396 -8.03 28.44 14.46
C SER A 396 -8.14 27.76 15.82
N GLY A 397 -7.06 27.11 16.28
CA GLY A 397 -7.01 26.46 17.59
C GLY A 397 -7.20 27.41 18.77
N THR A 398 -6.93 28.71 18.61
CA THR A 398 -7.17 29.72 19.67
C THR A 398 -8.60 30.23 19.69
N VAL A 399 -9.38 29.98 18.64
CA VAL A 399 -10.76 30.47 18.50
C VAL A 399 -11.77 29.42 18.96
N SER A 400 -11.69 28.21 18.41
CA SER A 400 -12.63 27.13 18.74
C SER A 400 -12.13 25.78 18.26
N VAL A 401 -12.37 24.74 19.05
CA VAL A 401 -12.10 23.33 18.69
C VAL A 401 -12.90 22.92 17.46
N LEU A 402 -14.12 23.44 17.26
CA LEU A 402 -14.93 23.12 16.08
C LEU A 402 -14.31 23.72 14.80
N LEU A 403 -13.81 24.95 14.88
CA LEU A 403 -13.12 25.59 13.76
C LEU A 403 -11.83 24.86 13.43
N LEU A 404 -11.06 24.47 14.45
CA LEU A 404 -9.85 23.65 14.28
C LEU A 404 -10.16 22.31 13.59
N ALA A 405 -11.22 21.63 14.02
CA ALA A 405 -11.67 20.38 13.39
C ALA A 405 -12.06 20.59 11.92
N LEU A 406 -12.78 21.67 11.61
CA LEU A 406 -13.13 22.03 10.23
C LEU A 406 -11.87 22.27 9.38
N VAL A 407 -10.91 23.04 9.89
CA VAL A 407 -9.63 23.28 9.20
C VAL A 407 -8.88 21.97 8.99
N GLY A 408 -8.89 21.05 9.96
CA GLY A 408 -8.34 19.69 9.81
C GLY A 408 -8.97 18.90 8.67
N VAL A 409 -10.30 18.90 8.58
CA VAL A 409 -11.00 18.22 7.48
C VAL A 409 -10.62 18.84 6.14
N VAL A 410 -10.58 20.17 6.04
CA VAL A 410 -10.13 20.88 4.82
C VAL A 410 -8.70 20.51 4.45
N SER A 411 -7.81 20.48 5.43
CA SER A 411 -6.40 20.11 5.27
C SER A 411 -6.24 18.70 4.71
N TYR A 412 -6.95 17.74 5.30
CA TYR A 412 -6.98 16.36 4.81
C TYR A 412 -7.59 16.25 3.41
N MET A 413 -8.65 17.00 3.10
CA MET A 413 -9.25 17.02 1.75
C MET A 413 -8.24 17.50 0.70
N PHE A 414 -7.40 18.49 1.02
CA PHE A 414 -6.33 18.95 0.13
C PHE A 414 -5.30 17.83 -0.14
N LEU A 415 -4.86 17.13 0.89
CA LEU A 415 -3.97 15.96 0.72
C LEU A 415 -4.65 14.86 -0.10
N ALA A 416 -5.89 14.50 0.22
CA ALA A 416 -6.64 13.45 -0.47
C ALA A 416 -6.85 13.80 -1.96
N ALA A 417 -7.23 15.04 -2.26
CA ALA A 417 -7.37 15.54 -3.62
C ALA A 417 -6.03 15.51 -4.38
N ALA A 418 -4.93 15.91 -3.72
CA ALA A 418 -3.59 15.82 -4.30
C ALA A 418 -3.18 14.38 -4.59
N ILE A 419 -3.46 13.43 -3.71
CA ILE A 419 -3.21 11.99 -3.93
C ILE A 419 -4.02 11.48 -5.12
N LEU A 420 -5.32 11.78 -5.19
CA LEU A 420 -6.17 11.37 -6.31
C LEU A 420 -5.67 11.95 -7.64
N LYS A 421 -5.29 13.24 -7.64
CA LYS A 421 -4.75 13.88 -8.84
C LYS A 421 -3.38 13.32 -9.22
N ALA A 422 -2.52 13.05 -8.24
CA ALA A 422 -1.22 12.42 -8.44
C ALA A 422 -1.34 11.05 -9.11
N ARG A 423 -2.28 10.22 -8.65
CA ARG A 423 -2.59 8.92 -9.27
C ARG A 423 -3.06 9.05 -10.71
N ALA A 424 -3.88 10.07 -11.01
CA ALA A 424 -4.35 10.32 -12.37
C ALA A 424 -3.22 10.79 -13.31
N LEU A 425 -2.24 11.52 -12.79
CA LEU A 425 -1.10 12.06 -13.54
C LEU A 425 0.09 11.10 -13.66
N SER A 426 0.10 10.02 -12.87
CA SER A 426 1.23 9.10 -12.72
C SER A 426 1.55 8.39 -14.05
N PRO A 427 2.75 8.55 -14.65
CA PRO A 427 3.12 7.83 -15.88
C PRO A 427 3.16 6.31 -15.71
N ASN A 428 3.36 5.83 -14.48
CA ASN A 428 3.42 4.39 -14.15
C ASN A 428 2.10 3.88 -13.53
N ARG A 429 0.95 4.46 -13.91
CA ARG A 429 -0.36 4.15 -13.30
C ARG A 429 -0.70 2.66 -13.29
N ASP A 430 -0.32 1.92 -14.33
CA ASP A 430 -0.58 0.47 -14.45
C ASP A 430 0.24 -0.39 -13.48
N GLN A 431 1.32 0.19 -12.94
CA GLN A 431 2.21 -0.45 -11.96
C GLN A 431 1.83 -0.13 -10.51
N ASN A 432 0.98 0.86 -10.29
CA ASN A 432 0.51 1.25 -8.96
C ASN A 432 -0.40 0.15 -8.39
N PHE A 433 -0.14 -0.27 -7.16
CA PHE A 433 -0.86 -1.41 -6.58
C PHE A 433 -2.30 -1.05 -6.16
N ALA A 434 -2.59 0.23 -5.95
CA ALA A 434 -3.94 0.69 -5.63
C ALA A 434 -4.88 0.74 -6.84
N THR A 435 -4.36 0.88 -8.06
CA THR A 435 -5.16 0.78 -9.30
C THR A 435 -5.58 -0.65 -9.61
N ARG A 436 -4.98 -1.65 -8.94
CA ARG A 436 -5.38 -3.06 -9.02
C ARG A 436 -6.53 -3.43 -8.08
N LEU A 437 -6.94 -2.53 -7.17
CA LEU A 437 -8.09 -2.74 -6.28
C LEU A 437 -9.42 -2.29 -6.91
N ALA A 438 -9.38 -1.66 -8.08
CA ALA A 438 -10.55 -1.10 -8.78
C ALA A 438 -10.86 -1.82 -10.10
N LYS A 439 -10.40 -3.06 -10.28
CA LYS A 439 -10.74 -3.92 -11.42
C LYS A 439 -11.17 -5.29 -10.94
#